data_AF-A0A3Q4MBU0-F1
#
_entry.id   AF-A0A3Q4MBU0-F1
#
_cell.length_a   1.000
_cell.length_b   1.000
_cell.length_c   1.000
_cell.angle_alpha   90.00
_cell.angle_beta   90.00
_cell.angle_gamma   90.00
#
_symmetry.space_group_name_H-M   'P 1'
#
loop_
_entity.id
_entity.type
_entity.pdbx_description
1 polymer ?
#
loop_
_entity_poly.entity_id
_entity_poly.type
_entity_poly.pdbx_seq_one_letter_code
_entity_poly.pdbx_strand_id
1 'polypeptide(L)'
;MSWQSYVENLMADGSCQDSAIVGYMDAKYVWAAHAGGTFNNITSQEIDVLIGKDRETFYTSGLTLGSKKCSVLRDSLQDEGDWTMDIRTKSQGGEPTYNISVGRAGKVLVLVMGKEGVHGGGLNKKAYSMAKYLRDSGF
;
A
#
# COMPACT_ATOMS: atom_id res chain seq x y z
N MET A 1 -20.51 -7.71 -1.35
CA MET A 1 -19.35 -7.52 -0.45
C MET A 1 -18.89 -6.08 -0.60
N SER A 2 -18.66 -5.37 0.51
CA SER A 2 -18.19 -3.98 0.49
C SER A 2 -16.66 -3.94 0.44
N TRP A 3 -16.07 -2.85 -0.05
CA TRP A 3 -14.62 -2.66 0.00
C TRP A 3 -14.09 -2.64 1.44
N GLN A 4 -14.92 -2.18 2.38
CA GLN A 4 -14.59 -2.14 3.80
C GLN A 4 -14.32 -3.52 4.40
N SER A 5 -15.02 -4.58 3.97
CA SER A 5 -14.75 -5.91 4.51
C SER A 5 -13.35 -6.44 4.17
N TYR A 6 -12.77 -6.01 3.03
CA TYR A 6 -11.39 -6.37 2.69
C TYR A 6 -10.38 -5.65 3.59
N VAL A 7 -10.63 -4.37 3.90
CA VAL A 7 -9.83 -3.59 4.86
C VAL A 7 -9.87 -4.26 6.24
N GLU A 8 -11.07 -4.60 6.73
CA GLU A 8 -11.22 -5.30 8.01
C GLU A 8 -10.50 -6.64 8.03
N ASN A 9 -10.57 -7.41 6.93
CA ASN A 9 -9.86 -8.68 6.80
C ASN A 9 -8.33 -8.50 6.86
N LEU A 10 -7.77 -7.46 6.21
CA LEU A 10 -6.34 -7.16 6.26
C LEU A 10 -5.87 -6.77 7.66
N MET A 11 -6.76 -6.20 8.48
CA MET A 11 -6.50 -5.79 9.87
C MET A 11 -6.71 -6.91 10.90
N ALA A 12 -7.41 -7.99 10.53
CA ALA A 12 -7.97 -8.97 11.48
C ALA A 12 -6.95 -9.73 12.33
N ASP A 13 -5.74 -9.99 11.81
CA ASP A 13 -4.68 -10.69 12.54
C ASP A 13 -3.88 -9.78 13.48
N GLY A 14 -4.22 -8.49 13.52
CA GLY A 14 -3.59 -7.52 14.40
C GLY A 14 -2.16 -7.13 14.02
N SER A 15 -1.61 -7.59 12.89
CA SER A 15 -0.27 -7.20 12.44
C SER A 15 -0.23 -5.78 11.87
N CYS A 16 -1.34 -5.32 11.32
CA CYS A 16 -1.46 -4.03 10.66
C CYS A 16 -2.00 -2.95 11.60
N GLN A 17 -1.54 -1.72 11.42
CA GLN A 17 -2.11 -0.51 12.03
C GLN A 17 -2.94 0.30 11.04
N ASP A 18 -2.74 0.08 9.73
CA ASP A 18 -3.51 0.74 8.68
C ASP A 18 -3.62 -0.18 7.46
N SER A 19 -4.72 -0.05 6.72
CA SER A 19 -4.89 -0.71 5.43
C SER A 19 -5.90 0.05 4.56
N ALA A 20 -5.75 -0.08 3.25
CA ALA A 20 -6.65 0.55 2.29
C ALA A 20 -6.75 -0.22 0.97
N ILE A 21 -7.90 -0.05 0.33
CA ILE A 21 -8.14 -0.41 -1.07
C ILE A 21 -8.28 0.89 -1.85
N VAL A 22 -7.42 1.08 -2.84
CA VAL A 22 -7.31 2.33 -3.59
C VAL A 22 -7.48 2.03 -5.07
N GLY A 23 -8.47 2.62 -5.73
CA GLY A 23 -8.59 2.54 -7.18
C GLY A 23 -7.48 3.35 -7.84
N TYR A 24 -6.89 2.83 -8.91
CA TYR A 24 -5.80 3.53 -9.62
C TYR A 24 -6.06 3.77 -11.12
N MET A 25 -7.17 3.24 -11.64
CA MET A 25 -7.62 3.43 -13.03
C MET A 25 -8.64 4.58 -13.10
N ASP A 26 -9.85 4.33 -13.61
CA ASP A 26 -10.87 5.38 -13.84
C ASP A 26 -11.40 5.98 -12.53
N ALA A 27 -11.55 5.16 -11.49
CA ALA A 27 -11.99 5.58 -10.16
C ALA A 27 -10.78 5.76 -9.23
N LYS A 28 -9.96 6.77 -9.54
CA LYS A 28 -8.67 7.04 -8.86
C LYS A 28 -8.85 7.76 -7.52
N TYR A 29 -9.21 7.01 -6.49
CA TYR A 29 -9.37 7.48 -5.11
C TYR A 29 -9.39 6.30 -4.13
N VAL A 30 -9.41 6.59 -2.84
CA VAL A 30 -9.52 5.58 -1.77
C VAL A 30 -10.94 5.01 -1.73
N TRP A 31 -11.11 3.73 -2.08
CA TRP A 31 -12.43 3.07 -2.08
C TRP A 31 -12.85 2.60 -0.69
N ALA A 32 -11.88 2.20 0.13
CA ALA A 32 -12.05 1.93 1.55
C ALA A 32 -10.70 2.03 2.25
N ALA A 33 -10.70 2.43 3.51
CA ALA A 33 -9.51 2.46 4.35
C ALA A 33 -9.87 2.29 5.83
N HIS A 34 -8.87 1.95 6.64
CA HIS A 34 -9.05 1.84 8.08
C HIS A 34 -9.33 3.22 8.68
N ALA A 35 -10.41 3.37 9.46
CA ALA A 35 -10.81 4.66 10.00
C ALA A 35 -9.70 5.30 10.86
N GLY A 36 -9.40 6.58 10.61
CA GLY A 36 -8.32 7.30 11.30
C GLY A 36 -6.90 6.94 10.84
N GLY A 37 -6.76 6.02 9.89
CA GLY A 37 -5.50 5.67 9.25
C GLY A 37 -4.97 6.77 8.33
N THR A 38 -3.65 6.75 8.10
CA THR A 38 -2.94 7.61 7.14
C THR A 38 -3.47 7.42 5.72
N PHE A 39 -3.80 6.19 5.33
CA PHE A 39 -4.19 5.86 3.98
C PHE A 39 -5.53 6.46 3.53
N ASN A 40 -6.39 6.93 4.45
CA ASN A 40 -7.59 7.70 4.09
C ASN A 40 -7.27 8.99 3.32
N ASN A 41 -6.08 9.54 3.55
CA ASN A 41 -5.67 10.83 3.00
C ASN A 41 -4.85 10.71 1.72
N ILE A 42 -4.76 9.50 1.14
CA ILE A 42 -4.04 9.30 -0.11
C ILE A 42 -4.71 10.11 -1.23
N THR A 43 -3.91 10.92 -1.93
CA THR A 43 -4.39 11.76 -3.01
C THR A 43 -4.26 11.08 -4.38
N SER A 44 -4.97 11.59 -5.39
CA SER A 44 -4.82 11.11 -6.76
C SER A 44 -3.38 11.29 -7.28
N GLN A 45 -2.70 12.37 -6.88
CA GLN A 45 -1.31 12.61 -7.24
C GLN A 45 -0.36 11.57 -6.62
N GLU A 46 -0.58 11.19 -5.37
CA GLU A 46 0.20 10.11 -4.73
C GLU A 46 -0.04 8.76 -5.43
N ILE A 47 -1.28 8.51 -5.88
CA ILE A 47 -1.60 7.31 -6.68
C ILE A 47 -0.86 7.35 -8.02
N ASP A 48 -0.86 8.49 -8.72
CA ASP A 48 -0.14 8.67 -9.99
C ASP A 48 1.35 8.40 -9.85
N VAL A 49 1.95 8.84 -8.74
CA VAL A 49 3.35 8.54 -8.40
C VAL A 49 3.52 7.04 -8.19
N LEU A 50 2.67 6.37 -7.39
CA LEU A 50 2.77 4.93 -7.15
C LEU A 50 2.70 4.08 -8.41
N ILE A 51 1.84 4.42 -9.37
CA ILE A 51 1.67 3.68 -10.64
C ILE A 51 2.52 4.25 -11.78
N GLY A 52 3.31 5.28 -11.50
CA GLY A 52 4.10 6.01 -12.49
C GLY A 52 5.12 5.12 -13.20
N LYS A 53 5.50 5.56 -14.40
CA LYS A 53 6.53 4.90 -15.23
C LYS A 53 7.94 5.11 -14.71
N ASP A 54 8.19 6.23 -14.04
CA ASP A 54 9.47 6.49 -13.40
C ASP A 54 9.57 5.66 -12.12
N ARG A 55 10.42 4.64 -12.14
CA ARG A 55 10.66 3.75 -11.00
C ARG A 55 12.00 4.02 -10.29
N GLU A 56 12.87 4.83 -10.89
CA GLU A 56 14.22 5.08 -10.36
C GLU A 56 14.23 6.24 -9.37
N THR A 57 13.46 7.29 -9.64
CA THR A 57 13.39 8.47 -8.77
C THR A 57 12.85 8.15 -7.36
N PHE A 58 12.13 7.04 -7.20
CA PHE A 58 11.67 6.59 -5.89
C PHE A 58 12.81 6.26 -4.93
N TYR A 59 13.92 5.72 -5.42
CA TYR A 59 15.04 5.33 -4.57
C TYR A 59 15.83 6.55 -4.08
N THR A 60 15.81 7.65 -4.83
CA THR A 60 16.54 8.88 -4.47
C THR A 60 15.66 9.86 -3.70
N SER A 61 14.43 10.09 -4.14
CA SER A 61 13.54 11.12 -3.58
C SER A 61 12.52 10.55 -2.59
N GLY A 62 12.26 9.24 -2.63
CA GLY A 62 11.14 8.62 -1.93
C GLY A 62 9.79 9.00 -2.52
N LEU A 63 8.73 8.79 -1.75
CA LEU A 63 7.36 9.17 -2.10
C LEU A 63 6.58 9.56 -0.84
N THR A 64 5.35 10.02 -1.01
CA THR A 64 4.43 10.25 0.12
C THR A 64 3.19 9.37 -0.01
N LEU A 65 2.67 8.94 1.14
CA LEU A 65 1.39 8.24 1.25
C LEU A 65 0.58 8.92 2.35
N GLY A 66 -0.53 9.55 1.98
CA GLY A 66 -1.36 10.30 2.93
C GLY A 66 -0.56 11.39 3.64
N SER A 67 0.29 12.11 2.90
CA SER A 67 1.25 13.11 3.42
C SER A 67 2.40 12.58 4.30
N LYS A 68 2.48 11.26 4.56
CA LYS A 68 3.62 10.67 5.27
C LYS A 68 4.75 10.39 4.28
N LYS A 69 5.95 10.92 4.56
CA LYS A 69 7.15 10.64 3.76
C LYS A 69 7.57 9.19 3.90
N CYS A 70 7.95 8.57 2.79
CA CYS A 70 8.38 7.18 2.74
C CYS A 70 9.63 6.98 1.87
N SER A 71 10.36 5.90 2.12
CA SER A 71 11.44 5.38 1.28
C SER A 71 11.02 4.05 0.67
N VAL A 72 11.32 3.86 -0.60
CA VAL A 72 11.10 2.59 -1.28
C VAL A 72 12.26 1.66 -0.97
N LEU A 73 11.93 0.44 -0.54
CA LEU A 73 12.90 -0.61 -0.24
C LEU A 73 13.05 -1.58 -1.41
N ARG A 74 11.92 -1.93 -2.04
CA ARG A 74 11.86 -2.82 -3.19
C ARG A 74 10.66 -2.44 -4.05
N ASP A 75 10.84 -2.53 -5.35
CA ASP A 75 9.79 -2.26 -6.30
C ASP A 75 9.71 -3.35 -7.36
N SER A 76 8.63 -4.12 -7.31
CA SER A 76 8.22 -5.12 -8.28
C SER A 76 6.75 -4.93 -8.66
N LEU A 77 6.23 -3.70 -8.55
CA LEU A 77 4.79 -3.41 -8.71
C LEU A 77 4.32 -3.64 -10.16
N GLN A 78 5.23 -3.52 -11.13
CA GLN A 78 4.96 -3.75 -12.55
C GLN A 78 5.43 -5.13 -13.03
N ASP A 79 6.07 -5.92 -12.16
CA ASP A 79 6.61 -7.22 -12.52
C ASP A 79 5.51 -8.27 -12.49
N GLU A 80 5.33 -8.99 -13.60
CA GLU A 80 4.36 -10.07 -13.69
C GLU A 80 4.69 -11.21 -12.73
N GLY A 81 3.72 -11.58 -11.89
CA GLY A 81 3.85 -12.63 -10.89
C GLY A 81 4.23 -12.16 -9.48
N ASP A 82 4.76 -10.93 -9.35
CA ASP A 82 5.07 -10.31 -8.05
C ASP A 82 4.03 -9.23 -7.70
N TRP A 83 3.90 -8.19 -8.52
CA TRP A 83 2.95 -7.09 -8.32
C TRP A 83 3.00 -6.43 -6.93
N THR A 84 4.14 -6.47 -6.23
CA THR A 84 4.29 -5.83 -4.93
C THR A 84 5.40 -4.79 -4.87
N MET A 85 5.27 -3.88 -3.90
CA MET A 85 6.24 -2.86 -3.59
C MET A 85 6.35 -2.73 -2.08
N ASP A 86 7.58 -2.70 -1.58
CA ASP A 86 7.87 -2.57 -0.16
C ASP A 86 8.44 -1.19 0.13
N ILE A 87 7.85 -0.55 1.12
CA ILE A 87 8.03 0.85 1.46
C ILE A 87 8.23 0.94 2.98
N ARG A 88 8.98 1.93 3.45
CA ARG A 88 9.09 2.24 4.87
C ARG A 88 8.85 3.72 5.12
N THR A 89 8.11 4.04 6.17
CA THR A 89 7.93 5.45 6.56
C THR A 89 9.26 6.07 7.00
N LYS A 90 9.44 7.35 6.70
CA LYS A 90 10.57 8.14 7.17
C LYS A 90 10.18 8.83 8.49
N SER A 91 11.14 8.89 9.39
CA SER A 91 11.06 9.61 10.65
C SER A 91 11.75 10.97 10.51
N GLN A 92 11.20 12.02 11.12
CA GLN A 92 11.82 13.35 11.15
C GLN A 92 12.42 13.71 12.50
N GLY A 93 11.94 13.09 13.59
CA GLY A 93 12.32 13.42 14.96
C GLY A 93 12.61 12.21 15.84
N GLY A 94 12.88 11.05 15.24
CA GLY A 94 13.13 9.81 15.97
C GLY A 94 11.88 9.02 16.30
N GLU A 95 10.71 9.40 15.77
CA GLU A 95 9.50 8.59 15.90
C GLU A 95 9.65 7.21 15.24
N PRO A 96 8.92 6.18 15.70
CA PRO A 96 8.94 4.87 15.08
C PRO A 96 8.61 4.91 13.59
N THR A 97 9.30 4.05 12.83
CA THR A 97 9.06 3.86 11.41
C THR A 97 8.37 2.54 11.17
N TYR A 98 7.54 2.49 10.14
CA TYR A 98 6.66 1.38 9.86
C TYR A 98 6.88 0.85 8.45
N ASN A 99 6.86 -0.46 8.31
CA ASN A 99 6.88 -1.10 7.01
C ASN A 99 5.48 -0.99 6.39
N ILE A 100 5.47 -0.72 5.09
CA ILE A 100 4.29 -0.64 4.25
C ILE A 100 4.52 -1.58 3.07
N SER A 101 3.52 -2.39 2.75
CA SER A 101 3.53 -3.16 1.50
C SER A 101 2.33 -2.77 0.65
N VAL A 102 2.60 -2.60 -0.63
CA VAL A 102 1.60 -2.30 -1.66
C VAL A 102 1.50 -3.49 -2.60
N GLY A 103 0.28 -3.97 -2.86
CA GLY A 103 0.00 -5.01 -3.84
C GLY A 103 -0.88 -4.45 -4.96
N ARG A 104 -0.59 -4.80 -6.22
CA ARG A 104 -1.33 -4.31 -7.39
C ARG A 104 -2.22 -5.38 -8.02
N ALA A 105 -3.52 -5.14 -7.99
CA ALA A 105 -4.51 -5.87 -8.77
C ALA A 105 -4.76 -5.19 -10.13
N GLY A 106 -5.79 -5.60 -10.86
CA GLY A 106 -6.09 -5.08 -12.21
C GLY A 106 -6.52 -3.61 -12.25
N LYS A 107 -7.21 -3.13 -11.21
CA LYS A 107 -7.81 -1.78 -11.10
C LYS A 107 -7.60 -1.15 -9.72
N VAL A 108 -7.21 -1.95 -8.72
CA VAL A 108 -6.98 -1.49 -7.34
C VAL A 108 -5.57 -1.78 -6.84
N LEU A 109 -5.13 -0.95 -5.90
CA LEU A 109 -3.96 -1.14 -5.05
C LEU A 109 -4.43 -1.55 -3.65
N VAL A 110 -3.76 -2.54 -3.07
CA VAL A 110 -3.93 -3.00 -1.70
C VAL A 110 -2.76 -2.44 -0.89
N LEU A 111 -3.04 -1.63 0.13
CA LEU A 111 -2.02 -1.08 1.00
C LEU A 111 -2.19 -1.64 2.41
N VAL A 112 -1.07 -2.03 3.04
CA VAL A 112 -1.02 -2.44 4.44
C VAL A 112 0.18 -1.79 5.12
N MET A 113 -0.04 -1.25 6.32
CA MET A 113 1.01 -0.72 7.18
C MET A 113 1.10 -1.57 8.44
N GLY A 114 2.27 -2.12 8.73
CA GLY A 114 2.49 -2.91 9.94
C GLY A 114 2.58 -2.04 11.19
N LYS A 115 2.22 -2.60 12.36
CA LYS A 115 2.53 -2.00 13.66
C LYS A 115 4.04 -1.89 13.88
N GLU A 116 4.44 -1.18 14.93
CA GLU A 116 5.84 -1.10 15.35
C GLU A 116 6.45 -2.51 15.52
N GLY A 117 7.65 -2.71 14.96
CA GLY A 117 8.37 -3.99 15.01
C GLY A 117 7.88 -5.07 14.03
N VAL A 118 6.79 -4.86 13.29
CA VAL A 118 6.28 -5.85 12.33
C VAL A 118 7.17 -5.90 11.08
N HIS A 119 7.66 -7.11 10.77
CA HIS A 119 8.57 -7.34 9.65
C HIS A 119 7.88 -7.21 8.29
N GLY A 120 8.53 -6.53 7.33
CA GLY A 120 7.97 -6.23 6.01
C GLY A 120 7.60 -7.48 5.19
N GLY A 121 8.37 -8.57 5.29
CA GLY A 121 8.07 -9.80 4.54
C GLY A 121 6.68 -10.41 4.80
N GLY A 122 6.16 -10.30 6.04
CA GLY A 122 4.80 -10.75 6.37
C GLY A 122 3.73 -9.86 5.75
N LEU A 123 3.94 -8.54 5.78
CA LEU A 123 3.06 -7.55 5.16
C LEU A 123 3.04 -7.71 3.64
N ASN A 124 4.20 -7.97 3.04
CA ASN A 124 4.34 -8.18 1.62
C ASN A 124 3.50 -9.38 1.16
N LYS A 125 3.65 -10.53 1.83
CA LYS A 125 2.86 -11.72 1.55
C LYS A 125 1.36 -11.45 1.67
N LYS A 126 0.95 -10.68 2.69
CA LYS A 126 -0.45 -10.30 2.90
C LYS A 126 -0.99 -9.43 1.75
N ALA A 127 -0.25 -8.38 1.38
CA ALA A 127 -0.63 -7.51 0.27
C ALA A 127 -0.69 -8.28 -1.06
N TYR A 128 0.30 -9.14 -1.32
CA TYR A 128 0.34 -10.02 -2.48
C TYR A 128 -0.88 -10.93 -2.57
N SER A 129 -1.18 -11.69 -1.51
CA SER A 129 -2.29 -12.64 -1.51
C SER A 129 -3.63 -11.96 -1.75
N MET A 130 -3.85 -10.78 -1.16
CA MET A 130 -5.07 -10.00 -1.38
C MET A 130 -5.13 -9.43 -2.80
N ALA A 131 -4.03 -8.86 -3.31
CA ALA A 131 -3.98 -8.33 -4.68
C ALA A 131 -4.21 -9.43 -5.72
N LYS A 132 -3.63 -10.62 -5.51
CA LYS A 132 -3.87 -11.80 -6.35
C LYS A 132 -5.34 -12.23 -6.33
N TYR A 133 -5.95 -12.36 -5.16
CA TYR A 133 -7.37 -12.68 -5.03
C TYR A 133 -8.26 -11.68 -5.77
N LEU A 134 -7.98 -10.38 -5.63
CA LEU A 134 -8.76 -9.33 -6.30
C LEU A 134 -8.58 -9.39 -7.83
N ARG A 135 -7.37 -9.65 -8.31
CA ARG A 135 -7.08 -9.87 -9.73
C ARG A 135 -7.85 -11.05 -10.30
N ASP A 136 -7.81 -12.19 -9.60
CA ASP A 136 -8.54 -13.40 -9.99
C ASP A 136 -10.07 -13.18 -9.96
N SER A 137 -10.53 -12.23 -9.15
CA SER A 137 -11.93 -11.79 -9.06
C SER A 137 -12.32 -10.71 -10.09
N GLY A 138 -11.40 -10.29 -10.97
CA GLY A 138 -11.65 -9.30 -12.03
C GLY A 138 -11.47 -7.83 -11.63
N PHE A 139 -10.83 -7.57 -10.49
CA PHE A 139 -10.55 -6.24 -9.95
C PHE A 139 -9.07 -5.86 -10.00
#